data_AF-A0A8A4ZJV0-F1
#
_entry.id   AF-A0A8A4ZJV0-F1
#
_cell.length_a   1.000
_cell.length_b   1.000
_cell.length_c   1.000
_cell.angle_alpha   90.00
_cell.angle_beta   90.00
_cell.angle_gamma   90.00
#
_symmetry.space_group_name_H-M   'P 1'
#
loop_
_entity.id
_entity.type
_entity.pdbx_description
1 polymer ?
#
loop_
_entity_poly.entity_id
_entity_poly.type
_entity_poly.pdbx_seq_one_letter_code
_entity_poly.pdbx_strand_id
1 'polypeptide(L)'
;MVDQSAEHSAPAAEIASLPPSAPWANHGRTIAAWTTVTVVLVGGTIAAVAVLLAMTWLFWAGLVVVVVGIVIGKILQMAGYGQGGANTLARQERARAAGRGH
;
A
#
# COMPACT_ATOMS: atom_id res chain seq x y z
N MET A 1 26.37 39.91 4.43
CA MET A 1 24.99 39.51 4.10
C MET A 1 25.08 38.79 2.76
N VAL A 2 25.55 37.53 2.82
CA VAL A 2 25.87 36.72 1.65
C VAL A 2 24.57 36.14 1.12
N ASP A 3 24.44 36.21 -0.21
CA ASP A 3 23.27 35.92 -1.01
C ASP A 3 22.69 34.52 -0.73
N GLN A 4 21.57 34.46 -0.01
CA GLN A 4 20.79 33.23 0.21
C GLN A 4 19.87 32.92 -0.98
N SER A 5 19.83 33.79 -1.99
CA SER A 5 18.99 33.72 -3.19
C SER A 5 19.56 32.78 -4.25
N ALA A 6 20.89 32.59 -4.26
CA ALA A 6 21.56 31.68 -5.19
C ALA A 6 21.33 30.19 -4.89
N GLU A 7 21.05 29.82 -3.63
CA GLU A 7 20.87 28.41 -3.26
C GLU A 7 19.47 27.86 -3.60
N HIS A 8 18.47 28.73 -3.80
CA HIS A 8 17.11 28.33 -4.21
C HIS A 8 16.94 28.14 -5.72
N SER A 9 18.01 28.34 -6.52
CA SER A 9 17.94 28.40 -7.99
C SER A 9 18.17 27.06 -8.70
N ALA A 10 17.91 25.92 -8.08
CA ALA A 10 18.12 24.60 -8.70
C ALA A 10 16.85 23.81 -9.12
N PRO A 11 15.73 24.42 -9.61
CA PRO A 11 14.56 23.64 -9.99
C PRO A 11 14.77 22.77 -11.24
N ALA A 12 15.82 23.02 -12.05
CA ALA A 12 16.12 22.26 -13.26
C ALA A 12 17.20 21.18 -13.08
N ALA A 13 18.21 21.45 -12.23
CA ALA A 13 19.29 20.49 -11.95
C ALA A 13 18.84 19.38 -10.99
N GLU A 14 17.89 19.66 -10.09
CA GLU A 14 17.28 18.67 -9.19
C GLU A 14 16.37 17.67 -9.93
N ILE A 15 15.72 18.10 -11.02
CA ILE A 15 14.96 17.22 -11.92
C ILE A 15 15.89 16.24 -12.68
N ALA A 16 17.15 16.62 -12.87
CA ALA A 16 18.15 15.83 -13.61
C ALA A 16 18.79 14.71 -12.77
N SER A 17 18.67 14.73 -11.44
CA SER A 17 19.24 13.72 -10.53
C SER A 17 18.25 12.64 -10.09
N LEU A 18 16.97 12.76 -10.46
CA LEU A 18 16.00 11.70 -10.23
C LEU A 18 16.18 10.61 -11.30
N PRO A 19 16.32 9.32 -10.91
CA PRO A 19 16.33 8.24 -11.89
C PRO A 19 15.02 8.28 -12.71
N PRO A 20 15.03 7.86 -14.00
CA PRO A 20 13.90 7.99 -14.94
C PRO A 20 12.59 7.25 -14.56
N SER A 21 12.51 6.71 -13.35
CA SER A 21 11.28 6.31 -12.70
C SER A 21 11.49 6.35 -11.18
N ALA A 22 10.47 6.75 -10.42
CA ALA A 22 10.47 6.45 -8.99
C ALA A 22 10.61 4.92 -8.83
N PRO A 23 11.57 4.41 -8.04
CA PRO A 23 11.65 2.98 -7.71
C PRO A 23 10.30 2.47 -7.23
N TRP A 24 10.02 1.20 -7.51
CA TRP A 24 8.80 0.41 -7.30
C TRP A 24 8.25 0.47 -5.86
N ALA A 25 7.83 1.63 -5.38
CA ALA A 25 7.41 1.80 -4.00
C ALA A 25 6.11 2.58 -3.96
N ASN A 26 5.01 1.85 -4.15
CA ASN A 26 3.81 2.25 -3.42
C ASN A 26 4.16 1.91 -1.97
N HIS A 27 4.39 2.92 -1.15
CA HIS A 27 4.96 2.81 0.20
C HIS A 27 3.95 2.24 1.22
N GLY A 28 3.16 1.24 0.84
CA GLY A 28 2.11 0.67 1.69
C GLY A 28 0.94 1.62 2.01
N ARG A 29 0.93 2.86 1.51
CA ARG A 29 -0.12 3.89 1.76
C ARG A 29 -1.44 3.64 1.02
N THR A 30 -1.63 2.46 0.44
CA THR A 30 -2.88 2.14 -0.25
C THR A 30 -3.98 1.85 0.78
N ILE A 31 -5.19 2.39 0.55
CA ILE A 31 -6.34 2.17 1.44
C ILE A 31 -6.63 0.66 1.54
N ALA A 32 -6.52 -0.08 0.43
CA ALA A 32 -6.70 -1.53 0.42
C ALA A 32 -5.78 -2.26 1.41
N ALA A 33 -4.49 -1.89 1.44
CA ALA A 33 -3.53 -2.51 2.35
C ALA A 33 -3.86 -2.20 3.82
N TRP A 34 -4.06 -0.93 4.16
CA TRP A 34 -4.35 -0.51 5.53
C TRP A 34 -5.69 -1.02 6.06
N THR A 35 -6.72 -1.10 5.22
CA THR A 35 -8.02 -1.68 5.59
C THR A 35 -7.86 -3.17 5.91
N THR A 36 -7.19 -3.92 5.04
CA THR A 36 -6.97 -5.36 5.25
C THR A 36 -6.19 -5.62 6.55
N VAL A 37 -5.08 -4.88 6.74
CA VAL A 37 -4.22 -5.01 7.93
C VAL A 37 -5.01 -4.69 9.20
N THR A 38 -5.76 -3.58 9.23
CA THR A 38 -6.54 -3.19 10.41
C THR A 38 -7.57 -4.26 10.78
N VAL A 39 -8.32 -4.79 9.80
CA VAL A 39 -9.36 -5.80 10.08
C VAL A 39 -8.74 -7.11 10.56
N VAL A 40 -7.64 -7.56 9.95
CA VAL A 40 -6.95 -8.78 10.38
C VAL A 40 -6.35 -8.61 11.78
N LEU A 41 -5.78 -7.45 12.11
CA LEU A 41 -5.27 -7.17 13.45
C LEU A 41 -6.38 -7.16 14.50
N VAL A 42 -7.52 -6.53 14.21
CA VAL A 42 -8.69 -6.54 15.12
C VAL A 42 -9.20 -7.96 15.32
N GLY A 43 -9.43 -8.72 14.25
CA GLY A 43 -9.90 -10.11 14.33
C GLY A 43 -8.92 -11.02 15.06
N GLY A 44 -7.61 -10.87 14.79
CA GLY A 44 -6.55 -11.60 15.48
C GLY A 44 -6.45 -11.26 16.96
N THR A 45 -6.65 -9.99 17.32
CA THR A 45 -6.67 -9.55 18.72
C THR A 45 -7.86 -10.15 19.48
N ILE A 46 -9.05 -10.14 18.87
CA ILE A 46 -10.25 -10.77 19.43
C ILE A 46 -10.02 -12.27 19.63
N ALA A 47 -9.45 -12.95 18.63
CA ALA A 47 -9.14 -14.38 18.72
C ALA A 47 -8.12 -14.67 19.83
N ALA A 48 -7.06 -13.86 19.97
CA ALA A 48 -6.06 -14.01 21.02
C ALA A 48 -6.67 -13.83 22.41
N VAL A 49 -7.49 -12.80 22.63
CA VAL A 49 -8.20 -12.58 23.90
C VAL A 49 -9.17 -13.73 24.20
N ALA A 50 -9.86 -14.25 23.18
CA ALA A 50 -10.76 -15.38 23.36
C ALA A 50 -10.06 -16.63 23.87
N VAL A 51 -8.84 -16.91 23.39
CA VAL A 51 -8.02 -18.04 23.87
C VAL A 51 -7.61 -17.82 25.33
N LEU A 52 -7.23 -16.61 25.71
CA LEU A 52 -6.87 -16.29 27.10
C LEU A 52 -8.03 -16.50 28.08
N LEU A 53 -9.27 -16.23 27.63
CA LEU A 53 -10.48 -16.36 28.44
C LEU A 53 -11.14 -17.75 28.32
N ALA A 54 -10.53 -18.70 27.58
CA ALA A 54 -11.11 -20.00 27.25
C ALA A 54 -12.51 -19.93 26.61
N MET A 55 -12.79 -18.86 25.86
CA MET A 55 -14.09 -18.60 25.22
C MET A 55 -14.10 -19.08 23.78
N THR A 56 -14.45 -20.36 23.57
CA THR A 56 -14.42 -21.01 22.25
C THR A 56 -15.27 -20.29 21.19
N TRP A 57 -16.46 -19.80 21.56
CA TRP A 57 -17.35 -19.10 20.61
C TRP A 57 -16.74 -17.77 20.12
N LEU A 58 -16.05 -17.04 21.00
CA LEU A 58 -15.44 -15.75 20.67
C LEU A 58 -14.20 -15.94 19.79
N PHE A 59 -13.48 -17.05 19.94
CA PHE A 59 -12.38 -17.42 19.06
C PHE A 59 -12.85 -17.59 17.62
N TRP A 60 -13.95 -18.34 17.42
CA TRP A 60 -14.56 -18.50 16.10
C TRP A 60 -15.07 -17.18 15.53
N ALA A 61 -15.66 -16.32 16.36
CA ALA A 61 -16.07 -14.97 15.94
C ALA A 61 -14.87 -14.15 15.44
N GLY A 62 -13.74 -14.16 16.16
CA GLY A 62 -12.51 -13.49 15.74
C GLY A 62 -11.96 -14.05 14.43
N LEU A 63 -11.99 -15.37 14.23
CA LEU A 63 -11.59 -16.03 12.98
C LEU A 63 -12.44 -15.57 11.79
N VAL A 64 -13.77 -15.49 11.97
CA VAL A 64 -14.68 -14.99 10.93
C VAL A 64 -14.34 -13.55 10.54
N VAL A 65 -14.02 -12.68 11.51
CA VAL A 65 -13.60 -11.30 11.23
C VAL A 65 -12.32 -11.26 10.39
N VAL A 66 -11.33 -12.11 10.69
CA VAL A 66 -10.09 -12.20 9.89
C VAL A 66 -10.40 -12.59 8.44
N VAL A 67 -11.24 -13.62 8.25
CA VAL A 67 -11.62 -14.08 6.91
C VAL A 67 -12.34 -12.97 6.13
N VAL A 68 -13.28 -12.26 6.76
CA VAL A 68 -13.98 -11.13 6.15
C VAL A 68 -13.00 -10.01 5.76
N GLY A 69 -12.01 -9.71 6.61
CA GLY A 69 -10.97 -8.73 6.31
C GLY A 69 -10.16 -9.05 5.06
N ILE A 70 -9.78 -10.33 4.89
CA ILE A 70 -9.07 -10.79 3.68
C ILE A 70 -9.94 -10.62 2.44
N VAL A 71 -11.23 -10.99 2.52
CA VAL A 71 -12.16 -10.85 1.40
C VAL A 71 -12.33 -9.39 0.99
N ILE A 72 -12.54 -8.48 1.95
CA ILE A 72 -12.62 -7.03 1.70
C ILE A 72 -11.34 -6.52 1.05
N GLY A 73 -10.17 -6.95 1.54
CA GLY A 73 -8.88 -6.62 0.96
C GLY A 73 -8.75 -7.00 -0.51
N LYS A 74 -9.18 -8.21 -0.87
CA LYS A 74 -9.17 -8.68 -2.27
C LYS A 74 -10.13 -7.87 -3.13
N ILE A 75 -11.33 -7.55 -2.63
CA ILE A 75 -12.31 -6.72 -3.33
C ILE A 75 -11.74 -5.33 -3.61
N LEU A 76 -11.13 -4.67 -2.61
CA LEU A 76 -10.50 -3.36 -2.81
C LEU A 76 -9.30 -3.41 -3.77
N GLN A 77 -8.52 -4.50 -3.73
CA GLN A 77 -7.43 -4.71 -4.68
C GLN A 77 -7.95 -4.83 -6.12
N MET A 78 -9.03 -5.59 -6.34
CA MET A 78 -9.71 -5.71 -7.63
C MET A 78 -10.32 -4.39 -8.10
N ALA A 79 -10.88 -3.60 -7.18
CA ALA A 79 -11.41 -2.27 -7.46
C ALA A 79 -10.32 -1.22 -7.77
N GLY A 80 -9.03 -1.59 -7.75
CA GLY A 80 -7.91 -0.72 -8.13
C GLY A 80 -7.36 0.15 -7.00
N TYR A 81 -7.85 -0.03 -5.77
CA TYR A 81 -7.31 0.64 -4.57
C TYR A 81 -6.07 -0.06 -4.02
N GLY A 82 -5.69 -1.22 -4.55
CA GLY A 82 -4.51 -1.98 -4.15
C GLY A 82 -3.51 -2.12 -5.29
N GLN A 83 -2.28 -2.51 -4.95
CA GLN A 83 -1.22 -2.69 -5.92
C GLN A 83 -1.29 -4.04 -6.60
N GLY A 84 -1.00 -4.05 -7.91
CA GLY A 84 -1.12 -5.24 -8.75
C GLY A 84 -2.53 -5.47 -9.31
N GLY A 85 -3.47 -4.54 -9.10
CA GLY A 85 -4.75 -4.53 -9.81
C GLY A 85 -4.57 -4.15 -11.29
N ALA A 86 -5.59 -4.41 -12.11
CA ALA A 86 -5.55 -4.16 -13.57
C ALA A 86 -5.05 -2.76 -13.95
N ASN A 87 -5.40 -1.74 -13.14
CA ASN A 87 -4.99 -0.34 -13.36
C ASN A 87 -3.52 -0.06 -13.01
N THR A 88 -2.91 -0.79 -12.06
CA THR A 88 -1.49 -0.62 -11.70
C THR A 88 -0.56 -1.38 -12.66
N LEU A 89 -1.00 -2.54 -13.16
CA LEU A 89 -0.26 -3.31 -14.16
C LEU A 89 -0.19 -2.56 -15.50
N ALA A 90 -1.32 -2.03 -16.00
CA ALA A 90 -1.35 -1.25 -17.23
C ALA A 90 -0.44 0.00 -17.18
N ARG A 91 -0.28 0.60 -16.00
CA ARG A 91 0.59 1.77 -15.79
C ARG A 91 2.06 1.39 -15.77
N GLN A 92 2.41 0.24 -15.19
CA GLN A 92 3.76 -0.33 -15.25
C GLN A 92 4.14 -0.70 -16.69
N GLU A 93 3.22 -1.29 -17.45
CA GLU A 93 3.47 -1.64 -18.86
C GLU A 93 3.73 -0.41 -19.72
N ARG A 94 2.94 0.66 -19.55
CA ARG A 94 3.18 1.95 -20.22
C ARG A 94 4.53 2.56 -19.85
N ALA A 95 4.90 2.52 -18.57
CA ALA A 95 6.21 3.00 -18.12
C ALA A 95 7.37 2.17 -18.70
N ARG A 96 7.24 0.83 -18.75
CA ARG A 96 8.22 -0.08 -19.37
C ARG A 96 8.32 0.06 -20.90
N ALA A 97 7.24 0.46 -21.57
CA ALA A 97 7.24 0.72 -23.00
C ALA A 97 7.93 2.06 -23.34
N ALA A 98 7.70 3.09 -22.52
CA ALA A 98 8.36 4.40 -22.66
C ALA A 98 9.88 4.32 -22.39
N GLY A 99 10.32 3.42 -21.51
CA GLY A 99 11.73 3.19 -21.18
C GLY A 99 12.57 2.42 -22.20
N ARG A 100 12.02 1.98 -23.33
CA ARG A 100 12.72 1.15 -24.34
C ARG A 100 13.04 1.87 -25.66
N GLY A 101 12.86 3.20 -25.71
CA GLY A 101 13.01 4.03 -26.91
C GLY A 101 14.33 4.80 -27.02
N HIS A 102 15.35 4.45 -26.25
CA HIS A 102 16.69 5.05 -26.23
C HIS A 102 17.74 3.93 -26.18
#